data_AF-A0A9N9P101-F1
#
_entry.id   AF-A0A9N9P101-F1
#
_cell.length_a   1.000
_cell.length_b   1.000
_cell.length_c   1.000
_cell.angle_alpha   90.00
_cell.angle_beta   90.00
_cell.angle_gamma   90.00
#
_symmetry.space_group_name_H-M   'P 1'
#
loop_
_entity.id
_entity.type
_entity.pdbx_description
1 polymer ?
#
loop_
_entity_poly.entity_id
_entity_poly.type
_entity_poly.pdbx_seq_one_letter_code
_entity_poly.pdbx_strand_id
1 'polypeptide(L)'
;VTYFDTLKRDFCDVLITEEGTDTATFLEATEGGLEFTSVALRRSINETTEELSVSFTNAYGVTLKPFHSYLVRPVFSLAMKACPYRVEFYKKLGDDQARVYELYERWLTALERIVAKLNCFYEQGGHDKGF
;
A
#
# COMPACT_ATOMS: atom_id res chain seq x y z
N VAL A 1 20.64 -7.82 -7.12
CA VAL A 1 19.62 -7.13 -6.31
C VAL A 1 18.30 -7.16 -7.06
N THR A 2 17.49 -8.16 -6.76
CA THR A 2 16.09 -8.31 -7.17
C THR A 2 15.19 -7.39 -6.34
N TYR A 3 13.89 -7.36 -6.61
CA TYR A 3 12.91 -6.71 -5.74
C TYR A 3 12.90 -7.33 -4.34
N PHE A 4 12.92 -8.66 -4.28
CA PHE A 4 12.89 -9.43 -3.04
C PHE A 4 14.10 -9.12 -2.16
N ASP A 5 15.27 -8.89 -2.78
CA ASP A 5 16.50 -8.49 -2.08
C ASP A 5 16.42 -7.08 -1.43
N THR A 6 15.37 -6.30 -1.74
CA THR A 6 15.16 -4.95 -1.19
C THR A 6 14.04 -4.86 -0.15
N LEU A 7 13.32 -5.96 0.08
CA LEU A 7 12.27 -6.00 1.08
C LEU A 7 12.89 -6.04 2.48
N LYS A 8 12.29 -5.29 3.42
CA LYS A 8 12.61 -5.39 4.84
C LYS A 8 12.32 -6.81 5.37
N ARG A 9 11.25 -7.43 4.87
CA ARG A 9 10.82 -8.80 5.15
C ARG A 9 10.16 -9.37 3.90
N ASP A 10 10.63 -10.52 3.44
CA ASP A 10 9.95 -11.27 2.38
C ASP A 10 8.85 -12.15 2.99
N PHE A 11 7.77 -12.41 2.23
CA PHE A 11 6.77 -13.38 2.65
C PHE A 11 7.34 -14.81 2.79
N CYS A 12 8.42 -15.13 2.09
CA CYS A 12 9.14 -16.40 2.23
C CYS A 12 9.78 -16.57 3.61
N ASP A 13 10.01 -15.47 4.33
CA ASP A 13 10.58 -15.49 5.69
C ASP A 13 9.51 -15.60 6.78
N VAL A 14 8.24 -15.59 6.41
CA VAL A 14 7.11 -15.70 7.34
C VAL A 14 6.90 -17.18 7.68
N LEU A 15 7.04 -17.54 8.95
CA LEU A 15 6.82 -18.92 9.40
C LEU A 15 5.33 -19.28 9.32
N ILE A 16 5.02 -20.35 8.59
CA ILE A 16 3.68 -20.93 8.46
C ILE A 16 3.72 -22.35 9.00
N THR A 17 2.84 -22.65 9.94
CA THR A 17 2.66 -23.99 10.56
C THR A 17 1.20 -24.42 10.48
N GLU A 18 0.89 -25.66 10.85
CA GLU A 18 -0.50 -26.12 10.96
C GLU A 18 -1.31 -25.36 12.02
N GLU A 19 -0.65 -24.78 13.02
CA GLU A 19 -1.28 -24.02 14.11
C GLU A 19 -1.53 -22.55 13.72
N GLY A 20 -0.88 -22.05 12.67
CA GLY A 20 -1.04 -20.69 12.17
C GLY A 20 0.24 -20.07 11.60
N THR A 21 0.21 -18.74 11.48
CA THR A 21 1.29 -17.94 10.91
C THR A 21 1.90 -17.03 11.96
N ASP A 22 3.22 -16.86 11.94
CA ASP A 22 3.89 -15.87 12.78
C ASP A 22 3.35 -14.47 12.46
N THR A 23 2.58 -13.93 13.40
CA THR A 23 1.80 -12.71 13.15
C THR A 23 2.69 -11.49 13.02
N ALA A 24 3.80 -11.42 13.77
CA ALA A 24 4.69 -10.27 13.73
C ALA A 24 5.40 -10.15 12.36
N THR A 25 6.03 -11.22 11.90
CA THR A 25 6.73 -11.25 10.59
C THR A 25 5.76 -11.16 9.42
N PHE A 26 4.56 -11.75 9.52
CA PHE A 26 3.52 -11.55 8.51
C PHE A 26 3.13 -10.07 8.39
N LEU A 27 2.87 -9.42 9.52
CA LEU A 27 2.54 -8.00 9.51
C LEU A 27 3.70 -7.17 8.93
N GLU A 28 4.96 -7.52 9.22
CA GLU A 28 6.15 -6.80 8.69
C GLU A 28 6.22 -6.93 7.16
N ALA A 29 5.93 -8.12 6.63
CA ALA A 29 5.91 -8.37 5.19
C ALA A 29 4.77 -7.60 4.48
N THR A 30 3.66 -7.34 5.18
CA THR A 30 2.48 -6.65 4.61
C THR A 30 2.48 -5.14 4.76
N GLU A 31 3.20 -4.60 5.75
CA GLU A 31 3.13 -3.20 6.20
C GLU A 31 3.28 -2.21 5.03
N GLY A 32 4.39 -2.29 4.29
CA GLY A 32 4.69 -1.33 3.22
C GLY A 32 3.67 -1.35 2.07
N GLY A 33 3.06 -2.51 1.79
CA GLY A 33 2.01 -2.63 0.78
C GLY A 33 0.69 -2.00 1.24
N LEU A 34 0.34 -2.19 2.51
CA LEU A 34 -0.86 -1.58 3.11
C LEU A 34 -0.72 -0.07 3.25
N GLU A 35 0.45 0.41 3.67
CA GLU A 35 0.76 1.84 3.75
C GLU A 35 0.67 2.49 2.36
N PHE A 36 1.37 1.96 1.36
CA PHE A 36 1.30 2.44 -0.03
C PHE A 36 -0.14 2.51 -0.53
N THR A 37 -0.92 1.45 -0.31
CA THR A 37 -2.32 1.39 -0.75
C THR A 37 -3.16 2.46 -0.06
N SER A 38 -3.01 2.61 1.26
CA SER A 38 -3.75 3.63 2.02
C SER A 38 -3.45 5.04 1.53
N VAL A 39 -2.17 5.38 1.32
CA VAL A 39 -1.74 6.71 0.85
C VAL A 39 -2.23 6.96 -0.58
N ALA A 40 -2.16 5.95 -1.46
CA ALA A 40 -2.61 6.07 -2.85
C ALA A 40 -4.13 6.29 -2.97
N LEU A 41 -4.90 5.52 -2.21
CA LEU A 41 -6.36 5.63 -2.18
C LEU A 41 -6.81 6.95 -1.51
N ARG A 42 -6.17 7.35 -0.41
CA ARG A 42 -6.43 8.64 0.26
C ARG A 42 -6.20 9.82 -0.67
N ARG A 43 -5.10 9.81 -1.41
CA ARG A 43 -4.84 10.83 -2.43
C ARG A 43 -5.89 10.79 -3.53
N SER A 44 -6.22 9.60 -4.04
CA SER A 44 -7.22 9.46 -5.09
C SER A 44 -8.58 10.03 -4.69
N ILE A 45 -9.07 9.79 -3.47
CA ILE A 45 -10.39 10.29 -3.06
C ILE A 45 -10.38 11.81 -2.80
N ASN A 46 -9.28 12.37 -2.29
CA ASN A 46 -9.14 13.80 -2.03
C ASN A 46 -8.93 14.63 -3.31
N GLU A 47 -8.05 14.17 -4.20
CA GLU A 47 -7.71 14.84 -5.46
C GLU A 47 -8.65 14.39 -6.57
N THR A 48 -9.88 14.91 -6.53
CA THR A 48 -10.99 14.45 -7.39
C THR A 48 -10.76 14.61 -8.89
N THR A 49 -9.82 15.49 -9.29
CA THR A 49 -9.44 15.73 -10.69
C THR A 49 -8.16 15.00 -11.10
N GLU A 50 -7.48 14.32 -10.18
CA GLU A 50 -6.23 13.61 -10.45
C GLU A 50 -6.52 12.19 -10.95
N GLU A 51 -5.87 11.78 -12.05
CA GLU A 51 -5.95 10.41 -12.56
C GLU A 51 -5.38 9.41 -11.55
N LEU A 52 -5.95 8.20 -11.54
CA LEU A 52 -5.58 7.16 -10.57
C LEU A 52 -4.09 6.80 -10.64
N SER A 53 -3.53 6.75 -11.86
CA SER A 53 -2.10 6.50 -12.09
C SER A 53 -1.20 7.57 -11.46
N VAL A 54 -1.64 8.82 -11.44
CA VAL A 54 -0.91 9.93 -10.83
C VAL A 54 -0.98 9.83 -9.31
N SER A 55 -2.15 9.53 -8.74
CA SER A 55 -2.30 9.31 -7.29
C SER A 55 -1.39 8.17 -6.79
N PHE A 56 -1.40 7.04 -7.49
CA PHE A 56 -0.55 5.89 -7.15
C PHE A 56 0.94 6.17 -7.38
N THR A 57 1.31 6.92 -8.42
CA THR A 57 2.72 7.32 -8.64
C THR A 57 3.24 8.23 -7.53
N ASN A 58 2.41 9.17 -7.06
CA ASN A 58 2.79 10.08 -5.98
C ASN A 58 2.89 9.35 -4.63
N ALA A 59 1.93 8.47 -4.34
CA ALA A 59 1.97 7.63 -3.15
C ALA A 59 3.21 6.72 -3.14
N TYR A 60 3.53 6.10 -4.27
CA TYR A 60 4.74 5.31 -4.44
C TYR A 60 6.00 6.12 -4.10
N GLY A 61 6.05 7.38 -4.54
CA GLY A 61 7.16 8.29 -4.30
C GLY A 61 7.50 8.50 -2.82
N VAL A 62 6.50 8.48 -1.94
CA VAL A 62 6.65 8.75 -0.50
C VAL A 62 6.59 7.49 0.38
N THR A 63 6.29 6.32 -0.19
CA THR A 63 6.19 5.04 0.55
C THR A 63 7.25 4.04 0.10
N LEU A 64 7.02 3.33 -1.02
CA LEU A 64 7.87 2.21 -1.45
C LEU A 64 9.13 2.61 -2.22
N LYS A 65 9.11 3.75 -2.93
CA LYS A 65 10.22 4.18 -3.80
C LYS A 65 11.58 4.27 -3.09
N PRO A 66 11.69 4.78 -1.84
CA PRO A 66 12.94 4.79 -1.08
C PRO A 66 13.55 3.39 -0.94
N PHE A 67 12.72 2.37 -0.77
CA PHE A 67 13.13 0.98 -0.56
C PHE A 67 13.37 0.21 -1.86
N HIS A 68 12.78 0.63 -2.98
CA HIS A 68 12.97 -0.05 -4.27
C HIS A 68 14.30 0.32 -4.96
N SER A 69 15.03 -0.70 -5.45
CA SER A 69 16.24 -0.52 -6.24
C SER A 69 15.98 0.15 -7.59
N TYR A 70 17.06 0.62 -8.24
CA TYR A 70 17.01 1.20 -9.58
C TYR A 70 16.48 0.23 -10.66
N LEU A 71 16.47 -1.09 -10.40
CA LEU A 71 15.88 -2.09 -11.31
C LEU A 71 14.37 -2.24 -11.13
N VAL A 72 13.85 -2.04 -9.91
CA VAL A 72 12.42 -2.20 -9.60
C VAL A 72 11.63 -0.94 -9.94
N ARG A 73 12.22 0.25 -9.75
CA ARG A 73 11.54 1.53 -10.03
C ARG A 73 10.97 1.61 -11.46
N PRO A 74 11.67 1.19 -12.54
CA PRO A 74 11.10 1.17 -13.89
C PRO A 74 9.94 0.19 -14.07
N VAL A 75 9.92 -0.93 -13.35
CA VAL A 75 8.83 -1.91 -13.40
C VAL A 75 7.55 -1.29 -12.87
N PHE A 76 7.62 -0.55 -11.75
CA PHE A 76 6.47 0.20 -11.23
C PHE A 76 5.97 1.24 -12.25
N SER A 77 6.87 2.03 -12.83
CA SER A 77 6.51 3.03 -13.85
C SER A 77 5.84 2.38 -15.08
N LEU A 78 6.26 1.18 -15.46
CA LEU A 78 5.62 0.42 -16.52
C LEU A 78 4.23 -0.07 -16.11
N ALA A 79 4.07 -0.59 -14.89
CA ALA A 79 2.78 -1.02 -14.36
C ALA A 79 1.76 0.12 -14.33
N MET A 80 2.18 1.35 -14.03
CA MET A 80 1.31 2.52 -14.05
C MET A 80 0.72 2.83 -15.44
N LYS A 81 1.32 2.34 -16.54
CA LYS A 81 0.73 2.44 -17.88
C LYS A 81 -0.50 1.54 -18.06
N ALA A 82 -0.64 0.51 -17.22
CA ALA A 82 -1.81 -0.36 -17.16
C ALA A 82 -2.76 -0.01 -16.01
N CYS A 83 -2.46 1.05 -15.24
CA CYS A 83 -3.35 1.54 -14.19
C CYS A 83 -4.68 1.98 -14.85
N PRO A 84 -5.84 1.55 -14.31
CA PRO A 84 -7.12 1.88 -14.91
C PRO A 84 -7.39 3.39 -14.83
N TYR A 85 -8.19 3.90 -15.78
CA TYR A 85 -8.70 5.26 -15.70
C TYR A 85 -9.53 5.45 -14.43
N ARG A 86 -9.43 6.64 -13.83
CA ARG A 86 -10.16 6.99 -12.62
C ARG A 86 -11.67 6.71 -12.76
N VAL A 87 -12.27 7.20 -13.84
CA VAL A 87 -13.72 7.07 -14.07
C VAL A 87 -14.16 5.61 -14.08
N GLU A 88 -13.41 4.73 -14.74
CA GLU A 88 -13.71 3.30 -14.80
C GLU A 88 -13.49 2.61 -13.46
N PHE A 89 -12.48 3.05 -12.69
CA PHE A 89 -12.26 2.54 -11.34
C PHE A 89 -13.43 2.87 -10.41
N TYR A 90 -13.84 4.13 -10.31
CA TYR A 90 -14.96 4.54 -9.42
C TYR A 90 -16.31 3.98 -9.90
N LYS A 91 -16.51 3.82 -11.21
CA LYS A 91 -17.68 3.13 -11.76
C LYS A 91 -17.73 1.66 -11.35
N LYS A 92 -16.59 0.97 -11.29
CA LYS A 92 -16.51 -0.42 -10.81
C LYS A 92 -16.80 -0.58 -9.32
N LEU A 93 -16.64 0.49 -8.53
CA LEU A 93 -17.01 0.49 -7.11
C LEU A 93 -18.53 0.58 -6.89
N GLY A 94 -19.26 1.12 -7.86
CA GLY A 94 -20.73 1.16 -7.86
C GLY A 94 -21.29 2.36 -8.65
N ASP A 95 -22.56 2.27 -9.05
CA ASP A 95 -23.22 3.32 -9.84
C ASP A 95 -23.65 4.53 -8.97
N ASP A 96 -24.01 4.30 -7.71
CA ASP A 96 -24.33 5.35 -6.73
C ASP A 96 -23.04 5.97 -6.19
N GLN A 97 -22.57 7.02 -6.86
CA GLN A 97 -21.31 7.67 -6.51
C GLN A 97 -21.34 8.26 -5.10
N ALA A 98 -22.46 8.83 -4.63
CA ALA A 98 -22.54 9.37 -3.29
C ALA A 98 -22.30 8.28 -2.22
N ARG A 99 -22.93 7.12 -2.40
CA ARG A 99 -22.72 5.95 -1.55
C ARG A 99 -21.31 5.36 -1.67
N VAL A 100 -20.75 5.33 -2.88
CA VAL A 100 -19.35 4.91 -3.10
C VAL A 100 -18.41 5.77 -2.28
N TYR A 101 -18.52 7.10 -2.36
CA TYR A 101 -17.67 8.01 -1.60
C TYR A 101 -17.84 7.83 -0.08
N GLU A 102 -19.07 7.69 0.42
CA GLU A 102 -19.32 7.44 1.85
C GLU A 102 -18.65 6.14 2.35
N LEU A 103 -18.87 5.03 1.64
CA LEU A 103 -18.35 3.73 2.04
C LEU A 103 -16.84 3.63 1.86
N TYR A 104 -16.31 4.22 0.78
CA TYR A 104 -14.87 4.33 0.54
C TYR A 104 -14.22 5.07 1.70
N GLU A 105 -14.70 6.27 2.05
CA GLU A 105 -14.14 7.07 3.13
C GLU A 105 -14.11 6.30 4.45
N ARG A 106 -15.23 5.63 4.78
CA ARG A 106 -15.34 4.82 6.00
C ARG A 106 -14.36 3.64 6.00
N TRP A 107 -14.26 2.91 4.89
CA TRP A 107 -13.38 1.77 4.75
C TRP A 107 -11.91 2.19 4.81
N LEU A 108 -11.54 3.25 4.09
CA LEU A 108 -10.18 3.76 4.05
C LEU A 108 -9.75 4.29 5.42
N THR A 109 -10.61 5.03 6.12
CA THR A 109 -10.33 5.48 7.49
C THR A 109 -10.04 4.32 8.44
N ALA A 110 -10.74 3.18 8.27
CA ALA A 110 -10.48 1.99 9.07
C ALA A 110 -9.11 1.37 8.74
N LEU A 111 -8.77 1.27 7.46
CA LEU A 111 -7.44 0.80 7.01
C LEU A 111 -6.33 1.69 7.56
N GLU A 112 -6.45 3.01 7.47
CA GLU A 112 -5.46 3.96 7.98
C GLU A 112 -5.25 3.83 9.49
N ARG A 113 -6.31 3.57 10.25
CA ARG A 113 -6.20 3.30 11.70
C ARG A 113 -5.45 2.01 12.00
N ILE A 114 -5.60 0.99 11.15
CA ILE A 114 -4.87 -0.27 11.29
C ILE A 114 -3.39 -0.04 10.95
N VAL A 115 -3.09 0.59 9.82
CA VAL A 115 -1.72 0.94 9.41
C VAL A 115 -1.03 1.79 10.47
N ALA A 116 -1.69 2.82 10.99
CA ALA A 116 -1.13 3.66 12.05
C ALA A 116 -0.78 2.86 13.33
N LYS A 117 -1.60 1.86 13.68
CA LYS A 117 -1.30 0.96 14.80
C LYS A 117 -0.12 0.04 14.50
N LEU A 118 0.01 -0.45 13.27
CA LEU A 118 1.15 -1.26 12.84
C LEU A 118 2.43 -0.44 12.92
N ASN A 119 2.47 0.73 12.30
CA ASN A 119 3.64 1.61 12.32
C ASN A 119 4.04 1.96 13.77
N CYS A 120 3.06 2.29 14.63
CA CYS A 120 3.31 2.57 16.05
C CYS A 120 3.87 1.34 16.80
N PHE A 121 3.37 0.14 16.52
CA PHE A 121 3.90 -1.09 17.09
C PHE A 121 5.34 -1.34 16.68
N TYR A 122 5.68 -1.11 15.40
CA TYR A 122 7.05 -1.26 14.91
C TYR A 122 8.02 -0.22 15.48
N GLU A 123 7.60 1.05 15.57
CA GLU A 123 8.39 2.12 16.20
C GLU A 123 8.67 1.83 17.68
N GLN A 124 7.64 1.40 18.43
CA GLN A 124 7.80 1.11 19.86
C GLN A 124 8.62 -0.16 20.12
N GLY A 125 8.54 -1.16 19.24
CA GLY A 125 9.32 -2.39 19.33
C GLY A 125 10.77 -2.26 18.84
N GLY A 126 11.17 -1.10 18.30
CA GLY A 126 12.48 -0.90 17.68
C GLY A 126 12.65 -1.68 16.36
N HIS A 127 11.55 -2.10 15.76
CA HIS A 127 11.50 -2.77 14.46
C HIS A 127 11.46 -1.75 13.30
N ASP A 128 11.26 -0.46 13.59
CA ASP A 128 11.32 0.66 12.64
C ASP A 128 12.74 0.95 12.12
N LYS A 129 13.77 0.47 12.83
CA LYS A 129 15.19 0.72 12.53
C LYS A 129 15.88 -0.52 11.99
N GLY A 130 15.74 -0.77 10.70
CA GLY A 130 16.52 -1.76 9.96
C GLY A 130 17.35 -1.12 8.85
N PHE A 131 18.62 -0.77 9.19
CA PHE A 131 19.80 -0.37 8.38
C PHE A 131 19.69 0.80 7.38
#